data_AF-A0AAU0YRG9-F1
#
_entry.id   AF-A0AAU0YRG9-F1
#
_cell.length_a   1.000
_cell.length_b   1.000
_cell.length_c   1.000
_cell.angle_alpha   90.00
_cell.angle_beta   90.00
_cell.angle_gamma   90.00
#
_symmetry.space_group_name_H-M   'P 1'
#
loop_
_entity.id
_entity.type
_entity.pdbx_description
1 polymer ?
#
loop_
_entity_poly.entity_id
_entity_poly.type
_entity_poly.pdbx_seq_one_letter_code
_entity_poly.pdbx_strand_id
1 'polypeptide(L)'
;MRPALGPSWFAAVMGTGIVANAAVTLPRSFHGLRTAATVVWLGAALLLMVLAVRYLRQRALRVHAADPMVAQFFGAPPMALLTVGAGALLLGRSLIGLEAALAVDWVLWSLGTALGLATACAVPYLMVTRHRFAPDAAFGGWLMPVVPPMVSAATGALLVPYTPAGQLRLALLLACYAMLGLGLVAALLVLAMIYSRLVHHDAPTGTVVPTVWIGLGALGQSVTALGALAVVAPSVLPAPYARGTAIFALLGGIVVWGFAMLWLALAIGLTVRTIRAGLPFAPTWWSFIFPVGACVTATGTLAARTGSEPFIWTAVVLYALLVIAWVVVAGHSLRHTAKHVRRWPVAGHARRRSVEPDLRLDVAPVLSGTVRTAIDGRPISEARVTLLDPVGDVVGITLTAEDGSYAFTDLEADRYTVVAAGYPARAAPLTLDATGQDAFDLTLAHDEG
;
A
#
# COMPACT_ATOMS: atom_id res chain seq x y z
N MET A 1 -17.09 -16.76 9.71
CA MET A 1 -15.59 -16.81 9.79
C MET A 1 -15.07 -15.43 10.18
N ARG A 2 -14.03 -15.28 11.02
CA ARG A 2 -13.47 -13.95 11.35
C ARG A 2 -12.81 -13.35 10.10
N PRO A 3 -13.04 -12.07 9.76
CA PRO A 3 -12.36 -11.43 8.63
C PRO A 3 -10.83 -11.45 8.85
N ALA A 4 -10.11 -11.90 7.82
CA ALA A 4 -8.66 -12.04 7.87
C ALA A 4 -7.99 -10.71 7.51
N LEU A 5 -6.99 -10.31 8.30
CA LEU A 5 -6.29 -9.05 8.12
C LEU A 5 -5.48 -9.07 6.83
N GLY A 6 -5.84 -8.23 5.86
CA GLY A 6 -5.14 -8.13 4.59
C GLY A 6 -3.72 -7.54 4.70
N PRO A 7 -2.79 -7.89 3.77
CA PRO A 7 -1.46 -7.28 3.73
C PRO A 7 -1.48 -5.77 3.43
N SER A 8 -2.57 -5.24 2.87
CA SER A 8 -2.79 -3.82 2.62
C SER A 8 -2.71 -2.95 3.88
N TRP A 9 -3.03 -3.50 5.07
CA TRP A 9 -2.92 -2.78 6.35
C TRP A 9 -1.50 -2.33 6.69
N PHE A 10 -0.47 -3.00 6.15
CA PHE A 10 0.92 -2.56 6.33
C PHE A 10 1.21 -1.24 5.62
N ALA A 11 0.35 -0.78 4.70
CA ALA A 11 0.42 0.56 4.15
C ALA A 11 0.24 1.64 5.22
N ALA A 12 -0.48 1.36 6.30
CA ALA A 12 -0.61 2.29 7.44
C ALA A 12 0.71 2.47 8.20
N VAL A 13 1.49 1.39 8.36
CA VAL A 13 2.82 1.42 8.98
C VAL A 13 3.79 2.19 8.09
N MET A 14 3.86 1.81 6.82
CA MET A 14 4.71 2.45 5.83
C MET A 14 4.39 3.94 5.69
N GLY A 15 3.10 4.29 5.56
CA GLY A 15 2.63 5.67 5.49
C GLY A 15 2.99 6.49 6.71
N THR A 16 2.74 5.96 7.91
CA THR A 16 3.09 6.65 9.17
C THR A 16 4.60 6.80 9.33
N GLY A 17 5.37 5.76 8.98
CA GLY A 17 6.83 5.81 9.03
C GLY A 17 7.43 6.86 8.08
N ILE A 18 6.90 7.01 6.87
CA ILE A 18 7.43 8.01 5.93
C ILE A 18 7.13 9.45 6.39
N VAL A 19 6.02 9.69 7.10
CA VAL A 19 5.74 11.02 7.68
C VAL A 19 6.86 11.39 8.64
N ALA A 20 7.28 10.45 9.50
CA ALA A 20 8.37 10.65 10.43
C ALA A 20 9.74 10.82 9.72
N ASN A 21 10.05 9.94 8.77
CA ASN A 21 11.34 9.98 8.07
C ASN A 21 11.48 11.25 7.21
N ALA A 22 10.43 11.65 6.51
CA ALA A 22 10.41 12.86 5.68
C ALA A 22 10.62 14.13 6.51
N ALA A 23 10.10 14.17 7.73
CA ALA A 23 10.23 15.30 8.65
C ALA A 23 11.68 15.68 8.95
N VAL A 24 12.54 14.67 9.14
CA VAL A 24 13.95 14.87 9.51
C VAL A 24 14.89 15.02 8.32
N THR A 25 14.40 14.74 7.12
CA THR A 25 15.08 15.03 5.85
C THR A 25 14.62 16.33 5.21
N LEU A 26 13.70 17.06 5.84
CA LEU A 26 13.12 18.28 5.28
C LEU A 26 14.15 19.42 5.24
N PRO A 27 14.27 20.20 4.14
CA PRO A 27 15.27 21.26 4.01
C PRO A 27 15.12 22.39 5.05
N ARG A 28 13.90 22.62 5.54
CA ARG A 28 13.60 23.59 6.61
C ARG A 28 12.95 22.82 7.76
N SER A 29 13.47 23.00 8.97
CA SER A 29 12.94 22.36 10.18
C SER A 29 12.75 23.39 11.29
N PHE A 30 11.96 23.02 12.29
CA PHE A 30 11.78 23.79 13.53
C PHE A 30 12.00 22.87 14.74
N HIS A 31 12.26 23.44 15.91
CA HIS A 31 12.74 22.72 17.08
C HIS A 31 11.84 21.53 17.50
N GLY A 32 10.50 21.67 17.41
CA GLY A 32 9.55 20.62 17.76
C GLY A 32 9.35 19.53 16.70
N LEU A 33 9.81 19.72 15.46
CA LEU A 33 9.53 18.81 14.34
C LEU A 33 10.15 17.42 14.56
N ARG A 34 11.39 17.38 15.05
CA ARG A 34 12.09 16.11 15.33
C ARG A 34 11.37 15.33 16.42
N THR A 35 10.98 15.97 17.51
CA THR A 35 10.25 15.32 18.62
C THR A 35 8.91 14.76 18.14
N ALA A 36 8.15 15.54 17.38
CA ALA A 36 6.89 15.07 16.79
C ALA A 36 7.12 13.87 15.84
N ALA A 37 8.15 13.94 14.98
CA ALA A 37 8.51 12.85 14.09
C ALA A 37 8.91 11.57 14.84
N THR A 38 9.64 11.69 15.95
CA THR A 38 10.00 10.55 16.79
C THR A 38 8.76 9.87 17.38
N VAL A 39 7.76 10.64 17.83
CA VAL A 39 6.49 10.08 18.34
C VAL A 39 5.72 9.36 17.22
N VAL A 40 5.66 9.95 16.03
CA VAL A 40 5.01 9.33 14.85
C VAL A 40 5.72 8.03 14.46
N TRP A 41 7.06 8.01 14.48
CA TRP A 41 7.85 6.81 14.21
C TRP A 41 7.63 5.71 15.26
N LEU A 42 7.58 6.04 16.55
CA LEU A 42 7.24 5.08 17.60
C LEU A 42 5.85 4.47 17.39
N GLY A 43 4.88 5.28 16.94
CA GLY A 43 3.56 4.80 16.54
C GLY A 43 3.61 3.83 15.37
N ALA A 44 4.42 4.12 14.34
CA ALA A 44 4.63 3.21 13.22
C ALA A 44 5.29 1.89 13.65
N ALA A 45 6.31 1.95 14.53
CA ALA A 45 6.97 0.76 15.06
C ALA A 45 6.02 -0.11 15.90
N LEU A 46 5.19 0.50 16.74
CA LEU A 46 4.14 -0.21 17.48
C LEU A 46 3.14 -0.88 16.55
N LEU A 47 2.65 -0.15 15.55
CA LEU A 47 1.71 -0.68 14.58
C LEU A 47 2.31 -1.84 13.78
N LEU A 48 3.59 -1.76 13.39
CA LEU A 48 4.32 -2.84 12.73
C LEU A 48 4.30 -4.10 13.58
N MET A 49 4.66 -4.01 14.87
CA MET A 49 4.67 -5.16 15.77
C MET A 49 3.28 -5.79 15.88
N VAL A 50 2.25 -4.99 16.09
CA VAL A 50 0.86 -5.47 16.24
C VAL A 50 0.38 -6.17 14.97
N LEU A 51 0.57 -5.55 13.80
CA LEU A 51 0.14 -6.12 12.52
C LEU A 51 0.94 -7.36 12.15
N ALA A 52 2.25 -7.36 12.34
CA ALA A 52 3.10 -8.53 12.08
C ALA A 52 2.69 -9.74 12.92
N VAL A 53 2.49 -9.56 14.24
CA VAL A 53 2.05 -10.63 15.13
C VAL A 53 0.68 -11.17 14.72
N ARG A 54 -0.29 -10.29 14.43
CA ARG A 54 -1.64 -10.70 13.99
C ARG A 54 -1.60 -11.44 12.66
N TYR A 55 -0.86 -10.92 11.68
CA TYR A 55 -0.76 -11.49 10.35
C TYR A 55 -0.07 -12.87 10.34
N LEU A 56 0.96 -13.06 11.16
CA LEU A 56 1.63 -14.35 11.30
C LEU A 56 0.74 -15.38 12.01
N ARG A 57 -0.08 -14.96 12.98
CA ARG A 57 -0.99 -15.84 13.72
C ARG A 57 -2.18 -16.34 12.90
N GLN A 58 -2.70 -15.56 11.97
CA GLN A 58 -3.87 -15.96 11.16
C GLN A 58 -3.57 -17.03 10.10
N ARG A 59 -2.29 -17.30 9.77
CA ARG A 59 -1.85 -18.31 8.79
C ARG A 59 -2.54 -18.21 7.41
N ALA A 60 -2.95 -17.00 7.02
CA ALA A 60 -3.70 -16.73 5.79
C ALA A 60 -2.82 -16.50 4.54
N LEU A 61 -1.50 -16.71 4.64
CA LEU A 61 -0.54 -16.39 3.56
C LEU A 61 -0.92 -17.04 2.22
N ARG A 62 -1.23 -18.35 2.23
CA ARG A 62 -1.58 -19.09 1.01
C ARG A 62 -2.89 -18.61 0.39
N VAL A 63 -3.87 -18.27 1.23
CA VAL A 63 -5.18 -17.76 0.79
C VAL A 63 -5.00 -16.41 0.12
N HIS A 64 -4.29 -15.48 0.76
CA HIS A 64 -4.01 -14.16 0.20
C HIS A 64 -3.13 -14.22 -1.06
N ALA A 65 -2.20 -15.18 -1.16
CA ALA A 65 -1.37 -15.35 -2.35
C ALA A 65 -2.12 -15.96 -3.55
N ALA A 66 -3.23 -16.66 -3.31
CA ALA A 66 -4.08 -17.19 -4.36
C ALA A 66 -5.07 -16.14 -4.92
N ASP A 67 -5.27 -15.03 -4.22
CA ASP A 67 -6.14 -13.94 -4.69
C ASP A 67 -5.35 -12.94 -5.54
N PRO A 68 -5.73 -12.71 -6.82
CA PRO A 68 -4.98 -11.87 -7.74
C PRO A 68 -4.87 -10.40 -7.34
N MET A 69 -5.85 -9.89 -6.58
CA MET A 69 -5.89 -8.48 -6.14
C MET A 69 -5.16 -8.32 -4.82
N VAL A 70 -5.41 -9.18 -3.84
CA VAL A 70 -4.76 -9.14 -2.52
C VAL A 70 -3.27 -9.43 -2.64
N ALA A 71 -2.87 -10.33 -3.55
CA ALA A 71 -1.48 -10.68 -3.77
C ALA A 71 -0.60 -9.48 -4.15
N GLN A 72 -1.17 -8.47 -4.83
CA GLN A 72 -0.44 -7.26 -5.20
C GLN A 72 0.04 -6.50 -3.96
N PHE A 73 -0.75 -6.50 -2.89
CA PHE A 73 -0.43 -5.77 -1.66
C PHE A 73 0.63 -6.47 -0.79
N PHE A 74 1.17 -7.63 -1.19
CA PHE A 74 2.33 -8.24 -0.50
C PHE A 74 3.59 -7.38 -0.52
N GLY A 75 3.67 -6.36 -1.39
CA GLY A 75 4.73 -5.36 -1.31
C GLY A 75 4.64 -4.41 -0.11
N ALA A 76 3.48 -4.30 0.57
CA ALA A 76 3.34 -3.38 1.70
C ALA A 76 4.13 -3.81 2.96
N PRO A 77 4.08 -5.09 3.42
CA PRO A 77 4.90 -5.56 4.54
C PRO A 77 6.42 -5.29 4.42
N PRO A 78 7.12 -5.59 3.30
CA PRO A 78 8.54 -5.29 3.19
C PRO A 78 8.82 -3.79 3.28
N MET A 79 8.01 -2.94 2.62
CA MET A 79 8.19 -1.49 2.73
C MET A 79 7.95 -0.95 4.14
N ALA A 80 7.00 -1.53 4.88
CA ALA A 80 6.77 -1.19 6.28
C ALA A 80 7.99 -1.49 7.16
N LEU A 81 8.63 -2.66 6.98
CA LEU A 81 9.88 -3.02 7.66
C LEU A 81 11.00 -2.03 7.32
N LEU A 82 11.23 -1.78 6.03
CA LEU A 82 12.27 -0.86 5.54
C LEU A 82 12.09 0.56 6.09
N THR A 83 10.85 1.05 6.11
CA THR A 83 10.55 2.42 6.56
C THR A 83 10.77 2.57 8.07
N VAL A 84 10.33 1.59 8.87
CA VAL A 84 10.55 1.60 10.32
C VAL A 84 12.04 1.42 10.66
N GLY A 85 12.74 0.54 9.95
CA GLY A 85 14.19 0.33 10.07
C GLY A 85 14.98 1.61 9.85
N ALA A 86 14.75 2.29 8.72
CA ALA A 86 15.40 3.58 8.44
C ALA A 86 15.11 4.62 9.53
N GLY A 87 13.88 4.65 10.05
CA GLY A 87 13.51 5.53 11.15
C GLY A 87 14.26 5.23 12.46
N ALA A 88 14.68 3.99 12.70
CA ALA A 88 15.51 3.64 13.86
C ALA A 88 16.85 4.41 13.82
N LEU A 89 17.49 4.51 12.66
CA LEU A 89 18.71 5.32 12.50
C LEU A 89 18.44 6.83 12.49
N LEU A 90 17.41 7.28 11.77
CA LEU A 90 17.14 8.71 11.58
C LEU A 90 16.59 9.41 12.84
N LEU A 91 15.80 8.68 13.64
CA LEU A 91 15.05 9.19 14.79
C LEU A 91 15.37 8.42 16.07
N GLY A 92 15.49 7.10 16.00
CA GLY A 92 15.67 6.22 17.16
C GLY A 92 17.05 6.30 17.82
N ARG A 93 18.10 6.71 17.09
CA ARG A 93 19.49 6.77 17.61
C ARG A 93 19.66 7.56 18.91
N SER A 94 18.84 8.58 19.16
CA SER A 94 18.88 9.39 20.38
C SER A 94 18.13 8.75 21.57
N LEU A 95 17.29 7.75 21.31
CA LEU A 95 16.49 7.05 22.32
C LEU A 95 17.13 5.73 22.75
N ILE A 96 17.56 4.92 21.78
CA ILE A 96 18.05 3.56 22.02
C ILE A 96 19.56 3.42 21.81
N GLY A 97 20.24 4.50 21.43
CA GLY A 97 21.67 4.49 21.08
C GLY A 97 21.92 4.02 19.65
N LEU A 98 23.14 4.29 19.16
CA LEU A 98 23.53 4.00 17.77
C LEU A 98 23.59 2.49 17.50
N GLU A 99 24.16 1.69 18.40
CA GLU A 99 24.32 0.24 18.20
C GLU A 99 22.97 -0.48 18.09
N ALA A 100 22.04 -0.19 19.00
CA ALA A 100 20.71 -0.78 18.95
C ALA A 100 19.92 -0.30 17.72
N ALA A 101 20.03 0.99 17.36
CA ALA A 101 19.41 1.52 16.16
C ALA A 101 19.94 0.85 14.89
N LEU A 102 21.25 0.63 14.80
CA LEU A 102 21.89 -0.11 13.71
C LEU A 102 21.45 -1.57 13.66
N ALA A 103 21.37 -2.26 14.81
CA ALA A 103 20.92 -3.64 14.87
C ALA A 103 19.47 -3.77 14.39
N VAL A 104 18.59 -2.87 14.84
CA VAL A 104 17.19 -2.82 14.40
C VAL A 104 17.11 -2.55 12.90
N ASP A 105 17.83 -1.56 12.38
CA ASP A 105 17.80 -1.25 10.95
C ASP A 105 18.36 -2.41 10.12
N TRP A 106 19.49 -3.02 10.49
CA TRP A 106 20.03 -4.18 9.78
C TRP A 106 19.06 -5.36 9.71
N VAL A 107 18.37 -5.67 10.82
CA VAL A 107 17.39 -6.77 10.86
C VAL A 107 16.18 -6.45 9.97
N LEU A 108 15.58 -5.28 10.15
CA LEU A 108 14.39 -4.88 9.40
C LEU A 108 14.72 -4.65 7.92
N TRP A 109 15.89 -4.11 7.61
CA TRP A 109 16.37 -3.88 6.26
C TRP A 109 16.63 -5.19 5.52
N SER A 110 17.32 -6.14 6.16
CA SER A 110 17.62 -7.43 5.54
C SER A 110 16.34 -8.23 5.29
N LEU A 111 15.44 -8.29 6.28
CA LEU A 111 14.15 -8.96 6.14
C LEU A 111 13.25 -8.28 5.10
N GLY A 112 13.15 -6.95 5.16
CA GLY A 112 12.37 -6.15 4.21
C GLY A 112 12.89 -6.26 2.78
N THR A 113 14.21 -6.27 2.59
CA THR A 113 14.85 -6.43 1.28
C THR A 113 14.61 -7.84 0.73
N ALA A 114 14.80 -8.88 1.53
CA ALA A 114 14.58 -10.26 1.10
C ALA A 114 13.11 -10.51 0.72
N LEU A 115 12.17 -10.05 1.55
CA LEU A 115 10.74 -10.12 1.26
C LEU A 115 10.38 -9.28 0.04
N GLY A 116 10.94 -8.08 -0.09
CA GLY A 116 10.68 -7.16 -1.20
C GLY A 116 11.14 -7.72 -2.56
N LEU A 117 12.32 -8.32 -2.60
CA LEU A 117 12.82 -9.04 -3.78
C LEU A 117 11.97 -10.27 -4.08
N ALA A 118 11.58 -11.03 -3.05
CA ALA A 118 10.69 -12.18 -3.23
C ALA A 118 9.34 -11.76 -3.83
N THR A 119 8.74 -10.65 -3.37
CA THR A 119 7.46 -10.16 -3.92
C THR A 119 7.61 -9.60 -5.33
N ALA A 120 8.70 -8.88 -5.61
CA ALA A 120 8.98 -8.32 -6.93
C ALA A 120 9.15 -9.39 -8.01
N CYS A 121 9.57 -10.61 -7.62
CA CYS A 121 9.66 -11.75 -8.53
C CYS A 121 8.39 -12.61 -8.53
N ALA A 122 7.91 -13.00 -7.34
CA ALA A 122 6.84 -13.98 -7.19
C ALA A 122 5.49 -13.45 -7.67
N VAL A 123 5.13 -12.19 -7.38
CA VAL A 123 3.82 -11.66 -7.77
C VAL A 123 3.69 -11.54 -9.29
N PRO A 124 4.65 -10.93 -10.03
CA PRO A 124 4.60 -10.95 -11.49
C PRO A 124 4.62 -12.36 -12.08
N TYR A 125 5.40 -13.29 -11.51
CA TYR A 125 5.40 -14.69 -11.93
C TYR A 125 4.01 -15.33 -11.77
N LEU A 126 3.33 -15.11 -10.64
CA LEU A 126 1.98 -15.59 -10.41
C LEU A 126 0.97 -14.92 -11.34
N MET A 127 1.13 -13.63 -11.63
CA MET A 127 0.30 -12.91 -12.60
C MET A 127 0.37 -13.55 -13.99
N VAL A 128 1.56 -13.98 -14.42
CA VAL A 128 1.77 -14.62 -15.73
C VAL A 128 1.30 -16.07 -15.76
N THR A 129 1.51 -16.82 -14.67
CA THR A 129 1.32 -18.29 -14.69
C THR A 129 -0.02 -18.77 -14.15
N ARG A 130 -0.66 -18.04 -13.25
CA ARG A 130 -1.87 -18.51 -12.54
C ARG A 130 -3.08 -17.60 -12.66
N HIS A 131 -2.88 -16.34 -13.05
CA HIS A 131 -3.97 -15.37 -13.12
C HIS A 131 -4.23 -14.96 -14.57
N ARG A 132 -5.51 -14.78 -14.90
CA ARG A 132 -5.94 -14.20 -16.18
C ARG A 132 -6.51 -12.82 -15.88
N PHE A 133 -6.01 -11.82 -16.59
CA PHE A 133 -6.43 -10.42 -16.44
C PHE A 133 -7.09 -9.95 -17.73
N ALA A 134 -8.19 -9.22 -17.61
CA ALA A 134 -8.82 -8.53 -18.73
C ALA A 134 -7.93 -7.36 -19.22
N PRO A 135 -8.09 -6.88 -20.47
CA PRO A 135 -7.30 -5.77 -21.02
C PRO A 135 -7.35 -4.47 -20.19
N ASP A 136 -8.46 -4.23 -19.49
CA ASP A 136 -8.73 -3.06 -18.65
C ASP A 136 -8.36 -3.25 -17.18
N ALA A 137 -7.84 -4.43 -16.80
CA ALA A 137 -7.61 -4.81 -15.41
C ALA A 137 -6.41 -4.10 -14.76
N ALA A 138 -5.58 -3.39 -15.52
CA ALA A 138 -4.43 -2.68 -14.98
C ALA A 138 -4.88 -1.62 -13.96
N PHE A 139 -4.31 -1.65 -12.76
CA PHE A 139 -4.61 -0.68 -11.71
C PHE A 139 -3.36 -0.41 -10.87
N GLY A 140 -3.42 0.66 -10.07
CA GLY A 140 -2.26 1.15 -9.30
C GLY A 140 -1.67 0.14 -8.31
N GLY A 141 -2.44 -0.84 -7.86
CA GLY A 141 -1.94 -1.89 -6.97
C GLY A 141 -0.84 -2.76 -7.57
N TRP A 142 -0.77 -2.91 -8.90
CA TRP A 142 0.29 -3.68 -9.58
C TRP A 142 1.70 -3.12 -9.35
N LEU A 143 1.81 -1.88 -8.86
CA LEU A 143 3.09 -1.29 -8.48
C LEU A 143 3.58 -1.74 -7.10
N MET A 144 2.68 -2.11 -6.19
CA MET A 144 3.04 -2.50 -4.82
C MET A 144 4.15 -3.56 -4.75
N PRO A 145 4.13 -4.66 -5.52
CA PRO A 145 5.17 -5.70 -5.37
C PRO A 145 6.53 -5.30 -5.93
N VAL A 146 6.61 -4.32 -6.84
CA VAL A 146 7.85 -3.95 -7.56
C VAL A 146 8.55 -2.69 -7.01
N VAL A 147 7.88 -1.93 -6.13
CA VAL A 147 8.46 -0.78 -5.42
C VAL A 147 9.46 -1.14 -4.29
N PRO A 148 9.30 -2.23 -3.50
CA PRO A 148 10.15 -2.52 -2.34
C PRO A 148 11.66 -2.54 -2.62
N PRO A 149 12.17 -3.07 -3.76
CA PRO A 149 13.59 -2.97 -4.09
C PRO A 149 14.12 -1.53 -4.11
N MET A 150 13.36 -0.56 -4.63
CA MET A 150 13.77 0.86 -4.62
C MET A 150 13.78 1.47 -3.23
N VAL A 151 12.83 1.06 -2.36
CA VAL A 151 12.85 1.45 -0.95
C VAL A 151 14.12 0.90 -0.30
N SER A 152 14.44 -0.36 -0.55
CA SER A 152 15.65 -1.04 -0.04
C SER A 152 16.92 -0.31 -0.48
N ALA A 153 16.96 0.19 -1.72
CA ALA A 153 18.08 0.98 -2.24
C ALA A 153 18.27 2.30 -1.49
N ALA A 154 17.20 3.05 -1.22
CA ALA A 154 17.30 4.32 -0.51
C ALA A 154 17.66 4.13 0.97
N THR A 155 17.02 3.18 1.65
CA THR A 155 17.27 2.93 3.08
C THR A 155 18.62 2.23 3.28
N GLY A 156 19.03 1.37 2.34
CA GLY A 156 20.32 0.69 2.37
C GLY A 156 21.51 1.65 2.29
N ALA A 157 21.34 2.80 1.65
CA ALA A 157 22.34 3.86 1.65
C ALA A 157 22.70 4.35 3.08
N LEU A 158 21.75 4.28 4.04
CA LEU A 158 22.01 4.65 5.44
C LEU A 158 22.97 3.67 6.15
N LEU A 159 23.03 2.42 5.68
CA LEU A 159 23.84 1.35 6.25
C LEU A 159 25.28 1.31 5.69
N VAL A 160 25.50 1.88 4.50
CA VAL A 160 26.81 1.89 3.81
C VAL A 160 27.94 2.44 4.68
N PRO A 161 27.79 3.59 5.38
CA PRO A 161 28.86 4.14 6.23
C PRO A 161 29.28 3.21 7.38
N TYR A 162 28.37 2.36 7.85
CA TYR A 162 28.57 1.45 8.98
C TYR A 162 29.02 0.05 8.57
N THR A 163 29.03 -0.24 7.28
CA THR A 163 29.54 -1.52 6.75
C THR A 163 31.07 -1.48 6.70
N PRO A 164 31.81 -2.52 7.12
CA PRO A 164 33.27 -2.52 7.04
C PRO A 164 33.81 -2.19 5.64
N ALA A 165 34.88 -1.40 5.57
CA ALA A 165 35.50 -1.03 4.29
C ALA A 165 35.99 -2.27 3.52
N GLY A 166 35.92 -2.22 2.19
CA GLY A 166 36.31 -3.31 1.30
C GLY A 166 35.14 -3.87 0.49
N GLN A 167 35.22 -5.15 0.15
CA GLN A 167 34.29 -5.81 -0.78
C GLN A 167 32.84 -5.80 -0.29
N LEU A 168 32.60 -5.93 1.02
CA LEU A 168 31.23 -5.96 1.54
C LEU A 168 30.52 -4.61 1.39
N ARG A 169 31.20 -3.50 1.69
CA ARG A 169 30.65 -2.14 1.50
C ARG A 169 30.43 -1.84 0.02
N LEU A 170 31.35 -2.27 -0.85
CA LEU A 170 31.18 -2.16 -2.30
C LEU A 170 29.96 -2.95 -2.78
N ALA A 171 29.85 -4.22 -2.37
CA ALA A 171 28.74 -5.09 -2.74
C ALA A 171 27.40 -4.52 -2.29
N LEU A 172 27.31 -3.99 -1.07
CA LEU A 172 26.09 -3.33 -0.57
C LEU A 172 25.69 -2.13 -1.44
N LEU A 173 26.64 -1.25 -1.77
CA LEU A 173 26.37 -0.08 -2.62
C LEU A 173 25.89 -0.51 -4.01
N LEU A 174 26.59 -1.46 -4.65
CA LEU A 174 26.24 -1.96 -5.98
C LEU A 174 24.89 -2.70 -5.96
N ALA A 175 24.60 -3.47 -4.91
CA ALA A 175 23.30 -4.12 -4.72
C ALA A 175 22.18 -3.07 -4.59
N CYS A 176 22.41 -1.96 -3.88
CA CYS A 176 21.43 -0.88 -3.82
C CYS A 176 21.16 -0.24 -5.20
N TYR A 177 22.20 0.00 -6.01
CA TYR A 177 22.01 0.44 -7.40
C TYR A 177 21.26 -0.58 -8.25
N ALA A 178 21.54 -1.88 -8.10
CA ALA A 178 20.83 -2.94 -8.81
C ALA A 178 19.35 -2.99 -8.42
N MET A 179 19.02 -2.87 -7.13
CA MET A 179 17.65 -2.85 -6.64
C MET A 179 16.89 -1.58 -7.07
N LEU A 180 17.57 -0.43 -7.13
CA LEU A 180 17.02 0.79 -7.72
C LEU A 180 16.67 0.58 -9.20
N GLY A 181 17.59 0.01 -9.98
CA GLY A 181 17.35 -0.29 -11.40
C GLY A 181 16.19 -1.27 -11.61
N LEU A 182 16.19 -2.37 -10.87
CA LEU A 182 15.13 -3.39 -10.89
C LEU A 182 13.75 -2.78 -10.66
N GLY A 183 13.58 -2.06 -9.54
CA GLY A 183 12.28 -1.49 -9.21
C GLY A 183 11.87 -0.36 -10.14
N LEU A 184 12.81 0.48 -10.60
CA LEU A 184 12.48 1.60 -11.48
C LEU A 184 12.01 1.12 -12.85
N VAL A 185 12.72 0.16 -13.46
CA VAL A 185 12.33 -0.41 -14.75
C VAL A 185 10.99 -1.13 -14.63
N ALA A 186 10.81 -1.95 -13.60
CA ALA A 186 9.55 -2.65 -13.36
C ALA A 186 8.38 -1.67 -13.14
N ALA A 187 8.59 -0.61 -12.35
CA ALA A 187 7.57 0.42 -12.12
C ALA A 187 7.20 1.17 -13.41
N LEU A 188 8.18 1.48 -14.29
CA LEU A 188 7.91 2.13 -15.57
C LEU A 188 7.08 1.26 -16.51
N LEU A 189 7.35 -0.06 -16.55
CA LEU A 189 6.53 -1.01 -17.33
C LEU A 189 5.08 -1.02 -16.83
N VAL A 190 4.88 -1.13 -15.52
CA VAL A 190 3.53 -1.12 -14.92
C VAL A 190 2.84 0.24 -15.11
N LEU A 191 3.56 1.35 -14.96
CA LEU A 191 3.03 2.69 -15.20
C LEU A 191 2.59 2.88 -16.65
N ALA A 192 3.31 2.33 -17.62
CA ALA A 192 2.91 2.37 -19.02
C ALA A 192 1.60 1.60 -19.24
N MET A 193 1.41 0.45 -18.59
CA MET A 193 0.16 -0.32 -18.64
C MET A 193 -1.01 0.45 -17.99
N ILE A 194 -0.78 1.05 -16.82
CA ILE A 194 -1.78 1.87 -16.13
C ILE A 194 -2.15 3.08 -16.99
N TYR A 195 -1.16 3.78 -17.55
CA TYR A 195 -1.41 4.94 -18.41
C TYR A 195 -2.20 4.54 -19.66
N SER A 196 -1.83 3.44 -20.32
CA SER A 196 -2.59 2.89 -21.44
C SER A 196 -4.05 2.64 -21.04
N ARG A 197 -4.27 2.00 -19.88
CA ARG A 197 -5.62 1.72 -19.37
C ARG A 197 -6.39 2.99 -18.99
N LEU A 198 -5.72 4.07 -18.55
CA LEU A 198 -6.36 5.35 -18.26
C LEU A 198 -6.77 6.12 -19.53
N VAL A 199 -6.10 5.86 -20.65
CA VAL A 199 -6.38 6.51 -21.94
C VAL A 199 -7.45 5.75 -22.73
N HIS A 200 -7.42 4.42 -22.72
CA HIS A 200 -8.28 3.58 -23.55
C HIS A 200 -9.56 3.09 -22.85
N HIS A 201 -9.63 3.19 -21.52
CA HIS A 201 -10.77 2.70 -20.74
C HIS A 201 -11.24 3.73 -19.70
N ASP A 202 -12.46 3.53 -19.22
CA ASP A 202 -13.13 4.41 -18.27
C ASP A 202 -12.30 4.74 -17.04
N ALA A 203 -12.20 6.03 -16.70
CA ALA A 203 -11.42 6.48 -15.55
C ALA A 203 -11.78 5.70 -14.27
N PRO A 204 -10.79 5.32 -13.44
CA PRO A 204 -11.03 4.52 -12.25
C PRO A 204 -12.00 5.23 -11.31
N THR A 205 -12.91 4.47 -10.71
CA THR A 205 -13.95 4.98 -9.79
C THR A 205 -13.85 4.31 -8.42
N GLY A 206 -14.50 4.90 -7.42
CA GLY A 206 -14.62 4.29 -6.09
C GLY A 206 -13.28 4.03 -5.38
N THR A 207 -13.15 2.85 -4.79
CA THR A 207 -12.09 2.52 -3.82
C THR A 207 -10.72 2.26 -4.42
N VAL A 208 -10.60 2.18 -5.75
CA VAL A 208 -9.33 1.94 -6.46
C VAL A 208 -8.56 3.22 -6.79
N VAL A 209 -9.20 4.39 -6.83
CA VAL A 209 -8.54 5.67 -7.16
C VAL A 209 -7.33 6.00 -6.26
N PRO A 210 -7.37 5.76 -4.94
CA PRO A 210 -6.19 5.96 -4.09
C PRO A 210 -4.95 5.19 -4.57
N THR A 211 -5.12 4.06 -5.27
CA THR A 211 -3.99 3.25 -5.75
C THR A 211 -3.20 3.92 -6.88
N VAL A 212 -3.78 4.86 -7.63
CA VAL A 212 -3.08 5.62 -8.69
C VAL A 212 -1.88 6.39 -8.12
N TRP A 213 -1.97 6.79 -6.85
CA TRP A 213 -0.89 7.48 -6.16
C TRP A 213 0.34 6.61 -5.95
N ILE A 214 0.22 5.27 -5.96
CA ILE A 214 1.37 4.37 -5.77
C ILE A 214 2.45 4.61 -6.84
N GLY A 215 2.04 4.99 -8.05
CA GLY A 215 2.96 5.40 -9.13
C GLY A 215 3.84 6.57 -8.76
N LEU A 216 3.26 7.57 -8.10
CA LEU A 216 4.00 8.72 -7.58
C LEU A 216 5.05 8.29 -6.55
N GLY A 217 4.71 7.31 -5.71
CA GLY A 217 5.60 6.77 -4.69
C GLY A 217 6.81 6.08 -5.29
N ALA A 218 6.61 5.28 -6.35
CA ALA A 218 7.71 4.67 -7.10
C ALA A 218 8.65 5.76 -7.66
N LEU A 219 8.11 6.76 -8.36
CA LEU A 219 8.92 7.82 -8.98
C LEU A 219 9.65 8.70 -7.96
N GLY A 220 9.01 9.05 -6.84
CA GLY A 220 9.67 9.78 -5.75
C GLY A 220 10.77 8.95 -5.07
N GLN A 221 10.53 7.65 -4.90
CA GLN A 221 11.48 6.76 -4.26
C GLN A 221 12.76 6.56 -5.08
N SER A 222 12.71 6.55 -6.43
CA SER A 222 13.93 6.48 -7.25
C SER A 222 14.77 7.72 -7.11
N VAL A 223 14.17 8.92 -7.13
CA VAL A 223 14.90 10.18 -6.93
C VAL A 223 15.55 10.22 -5.55
N THR A 224 14.82 9.79 -4.52
CA THR A 224 15.33 9.68 -3.15
C THR A 224 16.51 8.70 -3.08
N ALA A 225 16.39 7.51 -3.66
CA ALA A 225 17.45 6.50 -3.69
C ALA A 225 18.69 7.00 -4.44
N LEU A 226 18.52 7.59 -5.62
CA LEU A 226 19.61 8.17 -6.41
C LEU A 226 20.44 9.16 -5.58
N GLY A 227 19.77 10.09 -4.90
CA GLY A 227 20.47 11.07 -4.10
C GLY A 227 21.06 10.51 -2.82
N ALA A 228 20.39 9.57 -2.14
CA ALA A 228 20.94 8.91 -0.96
C ALA A 228 22.21 8.13 -1.30
N LEU A 229 22.20 7.34 -2.38
CA LEU A 229 23.36 6.57 -2.83
C LEU A 229 24.51 7.48 -3.25
N ALA A 230 24.23 8.58 -3.94
CA ALA A 230 25.25 9.53 -4.34
C ALA A 230 25.86 10.33 -3.18
N VAL A 231 25.23 10.38 -2.00
CA VAL A 231 25.85 10.94 -0.78
C VAL A 231 26.94 10.00 -0.25
N VAL A 232 26.69 8.69 -0.27
CA VAL A 232 27.61 7.70 0.32
C VAL A 232 28.63 7.13 -0.67
N ALA A 233 28.39 7.28 -1.98
CA ALA A 233 29.27 6.79 -3.05
C ALA A 233 30.75 7.20 -2.91
N PRO A 234 31.12 8.44 -2.49
CA PRO A 234 32.52 8.82 -2.31
C PRO A 234 33.28 7.99 -1.26
N SER A 235 32.58 7.34 -0.34
CA SER A 235 33.19 6.46 0.68
C SER A 235 33.48 5.03 0.18
N VAL A 236 33.14 4.74 -1.08
CA VAL A 236 33.15 3.38 -1.66
C VAL A 236 33.77 3.36 -3.06
N LEU A 237 33.38 4.30 -3.93
CA LEU A 237 33.81 4.34 -5.32
C LEU A 237 34.98 5.31 -5.50
N PRO A 238 36.00 4.95 -6.28
CA PRO A 238 37.07 5.87 -6.63
C PRO A 238 36.57 6.96 -7.59
N ALA A 239 37.33 8.05 -7.71
CA ALA A 239 37.17 8.97 -8.83
C ALA A 239 37.49 8.25 -10.16
N PRO A 240 36.77 8.51 -11.26
CA PRO A 240 35.73 9.53 -11.44
C PRO A 240 34.31 9.09 -11.06
N TYR A 241 34.08 7.81 -10.76
CA TYR A 241 32.75 7.23 -10.58
C TYR A 241 31.94 7.89 -9.46
N ALA A 242 32.57 8.22 -8.32
CA ALA A 242 31.90 8.94 -7.23
C ALA A 242 31.36 10.33 -7.63
N ARG A 243 32.05 11.04 -8.54
CA ARG A 243 31.52 12.31 -9.09
C ARG A 243 30.39 12.03 -10.08
N GLY A 244 30.54 10.98 -10.89
CA GLY A 244 29.51 10.52 -11.82
C GLY A 244 28.18 10.23 -11.12
N THR A 245 28.21 9.59 -9.95
CA THR A 245 26.98 9.32 -9.17
C THR A 245 26.29 10.61 -8.71
N ALA A 246 27.04 11.64 -8.33
CA ALA A 246 26.46 12.93 -7.92
C ALA A 246 25.81 13.67 -9.08
N ILE A 247 26.44 13.67 -10.26
CA ILE A 247 25.88 14.25 -11.50
C ILE A 247 24.62 13.50 -11.90
N PHE A 248 24.67 12.16 -11.93
CA PHE A 248 23.54 11.34 -12.30
C PHE A 248 22.36 11.49 -11.34
N ALA A 249 22.63 11.57 -10.03
CA ALA A 249 21.58 11.80 -9.05
C ALA A 249 20.87 13.14 -9.22
N LEU A 250 21.58 14.19 -9.67
CA LEU A 250 20.96 15.48 -9.98
C LEU A 250 20.17 15.43 -11.29
N LEU A 251 20.83 15.11 -12.41
CA LEU A 251 20.22 15.18 -13.73
C LEU A 251 19.14 14.10 -13.92
N GLY A 252 19.45 12.85 -13.57
CA GLY A 252 18.48 11.76 -13.58
C GLY A 252 17.35 11.99 -12.57
N GLY A 253 17.67 12.54 -11.40
CA GLY A 253 16.68 12.91 -10.39
C GLY A 253 15.68 13.95 -10.89
N ILE A 254 16.14 15.01 -11.56
CA ILE A 254 15.28 16.06 -12.14
C ILE A 254 14.36 15.49 -13.23
N VAL A 255 14.89 14.64 -14.12
CA VAL A 255 14.09 14.02 -15.20
C VAL A 255 12.94 13.19 -14.62
N VAL A 256 13.25 12.31 -13.66
CA VAL A 256 12.23 11.47 -13.02
C VAL A 256 11.27 12.30 -12.17
N TRP A 257 11.76 13.32 -11.46
CA TRP A 257 10.92 14.23 -10.68
C TRP A 257 9.94 15.02 -11.56
N GLY A 258 10.36 15.48 -12.74
CA GLY A 258 9.48 16.16 -13.69
C GLY A 258 8.30 15.27 -14.12
N PHE A 259 8.58 14.00 -14.43
CA PHE A 259 7.52 13.03 -14.71
C PHE A 259 6.65 12.73 -13.47
N ALA A 260 7.24 12.68 -12.27
CA ALA A 260 6.50 12.53 -11.02
C ALA A 260 5.50 13.68 -10.81
N MET A 261 5.85 14.93 -11.16
CA MET A 261 4.93 16.08 -11.03
C MET A 261 3.76 16.00 -12.02
N LEU A 262 3.99 15.51 -13.24
CA LEU A 262 2.91 15.21 -14.19
C LEU A 262 1.96 14.16 -13.60
N TRP A 263 2.52 13.06 -13.07
CA TRP A 263 1.72 11.99 -12.48
C TRP A 263 0.95 12.47 -11.24
N LEU A 264 1.55 13.34 -10.42
CA LEU A 264 0.89 13.98 -9.28
C LEU A 264 -0.34 14.78 -9.72
N ALA A 265 -0.22 15.59 -10.78
CA ALA A 265 -1.34 16.37 -11.32
C ALA A 265 -2.49 15.45 -11.78
N LEU A 266 -2.17 14.35 -12.47
CA LEU A 266 -3.15 13.34 -12.89
C LEU A 266 -3.84 12.69 -11.69
N ALA A 267 -3.07 12.25 -10.70
CA ALA A 267 -3.58 11.60 -9.49
C ALA A 267 -4.49 12.54 -8.68
N ILE A 268 -4.13 13.83 -8.55
CA ILE A 268 -4.97 14.86 -7.93
C ILE A 268 -6.27 15.02 -8.72
N GLY A 269 -6.21 15.18 -10.04
CA GLY A 269 -7.40 15.37 -10.89
C GLY A 269 -8.40 14.22 -10.75
N LEU A 270 -7.93 12.98 -10.83
CA LEU A 270 -8.75 11.78 -10.63
C LEU A 270 -9.35 11.73 -9.22
N THR A 271 -8.54 12.04 -8.20
CA THR A 271 -8.99 12.02 -6.80
C THR A 271 -10.08 13.06 -6.55
N VAL A 272 -9.88 14.31 -7.02
CA VAL A 272 -10.86 15.39 -6.89
C VAL A 272 -12.17 15.04 -7.61
N ARG A 273 -12.10 14.46 -8.81
CA ARG A 273 -13.28 13.96 -9.54
C ARG A 273 -14.07 12.95 -8.70
N THR A 274 -13.42 11.97 -8.10
CA THR A 274 -14.10 10.98 -7.24
C THR A 274 -14.59 11.53 -5.91
N ILE A 275 -13.87 12.47 -5.27
CA ILE A 275 -14.33 13.10 -4.04
C ILE A 275 -15.65 13.85 -4.29
N ARG A 276 -15.75 14.56 -5.43
CA ARG A 276 -17.00 15.23 -5.84
C ARG A 276 -18.16 14.26 -6.09
N ALA A 277 -17.87 13.00 -6.40
CA ALA A 277 -18.85 11.94 -6.58
C ALA A 277 -19.18 11.16 -5.29
N GLY A 278 -18.60 11.55 -4.14
CA GLY A 278 -18.88 10.90 -2.85
C GLY A 278 -17.98 9.70 -2.55
N LEU A 279 -16.66 9.88 -2.63
CA LEU A 279 -15.66 8.83 -2.33
C LEU A 279 -15.85 8.27 -0.90
N PRO A 280 -16.27 7.00 -0.71
CA PRO A 280 -16.34 6.40 0.60
C PRO A 280 -14.94 6.17 1.17
N PHE A 281 -14.82 6.25 2.50
CA PHE A 281 -13.60 5.84 3.18
C PHE A 281 -13.35 4.34 2.96
N ALA A 282 -12.12 3.99 2.62
CA ALA A 282 -11.63 2.62 2.51
C ALA A 282 -10.17 2.54 2.98
N PRO A 283 -9.68 1.38 3.45
CA PRO A 283 -8.28 1.23 3.86
C PRO A 283 -7.27 1.60 2.76
N THR A 284 -7.68 1.50 1.50
CA THR A 284 -6.87 1.91 0.34
C THR A 284 -6.45 3.38 0.38
N TRP A 285 -7.11 4.23 1.19
CA TRP A 285 -6.69 5.62 1.43
C TRP A 285 -5.28 5.73 2.03
N TRP A 286 -4.77 4.70 2.69
CA TRP A 286 -3.36 4.68 3.10
C TRP A 286 -2.37 4.73 1.91
N SER A 287 -2.83 4.41 0.70
CA SER A 287 -2.05 4.54 -0.54
C SER A 287 -1.74 6.00 -0.92
N PHE A 288 -2.40 7.00 -0.33
CA PHE A 288 -2.05 8.41 -0.53
C PHE A 288 -0.75 8.80 0.20
N ILE A 289 -0.55 8.25 1.40
CA ILE A 289 0.41 8.79 2.36
C ILE A 289 1.85 8.53 1.93
N PHE A 290 2.19 7.27 1.68
CA PHE A 290 3.57 6.93 1.33
C PHE A 290 4.06 7.64 0.05
N PRO A 291 3.28 7.67 -1.04
CA PRO A 291 3.67 8.40 -2.25
C PRO A 291 3.95 9.88 -2.07
N VAL A 292 3.10 10.59 -1.31
CA VAL A 292 3.33 12.01 -1.03
C VAL A 292 4.62 12.16 -0.20
N GLY A 293 4.86 11.27 0.77
CA GLY A 293 6.11 11.23 1.53
C GLY A 293 7.35 11.01 0.66
N ALA A 294 7.28 10.10 -0.30
CA ALA A 294 8.37 9.86 -1.26
C ALA A 294 8.62 11.10 -2.14
N CYS A 295 7.59 11.87 -2.49
CA CYS A 295 7.77 13.16 -3.17
C CYS A 295 8.44 14.20 -2.29
N VAL A 296 8.13 14.25 -1.00
CA VAL A 296 8.83 15.14 -0.05
C VAL A 296 10.31 14.80 -0.01
N THR A 297 10.67 13.54 0.18
CA THR A 297 12.08 13.11 0.26
C THR A 297 12.81 13.30 -1.07
N ALA A 298 12.15 13.04 -2.20
CA ALA A 298 12.69 13.29 -3.54
C ALA A 298 13.02 14.77 -3.75
N THR A 299 12.04 15.63 -3.47
CA THR A 299 12.18 17.08 -3.64
C THR A 299 13.21 17.64 -2.67
N GLY A 300 13.22 17.17 -1.42
CA GLY A 300 14.23 17.55 -0.42
C GLY A 300 15.65 17.13 -0.83
N THR A 301 15.79 15.97 -1.47
CA THR A 301 17.07 15.51 -2.01
C THR A 301 17.58 16.40 -3.15
N LEU A 302 16.70 16.84 -4.06
CA LEU A 302 17.04 17.79 -5.11
C LEU A 302 17.36 19.17 -4.54
N ALA A 303 16.61 19.62 -3.54
CA ALA A 303 16.86 20.88 -2.82
C ALA A 303 18.24 20.89 -2.17
N ALA A 304 18.61 19.82 -1.46
CA ALA A 304 19.91 19.70 -0.80
C ALA A 304 21.09 19.72 -1.79
N ARG A 305 20.89 19.27 -3.03
CA ARG A 305 21.92 19.23 -4.08
C ARG A 305 22.05 20.54 -4.85
N THR A 306 20.96 21.29 -5.00
CA THR A 306 20.90 22.49 -5.84
C THR A 306 20.95 23.79 -5.05
N GLY A 307 20.56 23.77 -3.77
CA GLY A 307 20.30 24.99 -2.99
C GLY A 307 19.11 25.81 -3.50
N SER A 308 18.29 25.25 -4.40
CA SER A 308 17.20 25.96 -5.06
C SER A 308 16.02 26.20 -4.11
N GLU A 309 15.70 27.47 -3.86
CA GLU A 309 14.53 27.88 -3.08
C GLU A 309 13.20 27.29 -3.60
N PRO A 310 12.93 27.23 -4.91
CA PRO A 310 11.75 26.52 -5.44
C PRO A 310 11.62 25.07 -4.96
N PHE A 311 12.70 24.28 -4.97
CA PHE A 311 12.66 22.90 -4.47
C PHE A 311 12.48 22.86 -2.96
N ILE A 312 13.11 23.77 -2.21
CA ILE A 312 12.95 23.90 -0.76
C ILE A 312 11.48 24.11 -0.39
N TRP A 313 10.83 25.13 -0.98
CA TRP A 313 9.44 25.45 -0.68
C TRP A 313 8.47 24.37 -1.16
N THR A 314 8.75 23.76 -2.32
CA THR A 314 7.94 22.63 -2.81
C THR A 314 7.99 21.45 -1.83
N ALA A 315 9.16 21.11 -1.29
CA ALA A 315 9.28 20.06 -0.28
C ALA A 315 8.50 20.39 1.01
N VAL A 316 8.54 21.65 1.45
CA VAL A 316 7.79 22.11 2.64
C VAL A 316 6.28 22.03 2.41
N VAL A 317 5.78 22.50 1.26
CA VAL A 317 4.35 22.43 0.92
C VAL A 317 3.88 20.99 0.81
N LEU A 318 4.63 20.12 0.12
CA LEU A 318 4.31 18.70 0.02
C LEU A 318 4.30 18.03 1.40
N TYR A 319 5.20 18.42 2.31
CA TYR A 319 5.23 17.88 3.67
C TYR A 319 4.02 18.34 4.51
N ALA A 320 3.62 19.60 4.38
CA ALA A 320 2.39 20.08 5.03
C ALA A 320 1.16 19.30 4.53
N LEU A 321 1.05 19.10 3.21
CA LEU A 321 -0.01 18.29 2.60
C LEU A 321 0.03 16.83 3.06
N LEU A 322 1.23 16.24 3.19
CA LEU A 322 1.43 14.89 3.73
C LEU A 322 0.87 14.76 5.15
N VAL A 323 1.20 15.70 6.03
CA VAL A 323 0.73 15.69 7.42
C VAL A 323 -0.78 15.83 7.48
N ILE A 324 -1.37 16.73 6.69
CA ILE A 324 -2.84 16.90 6.60
C ILE A 324 -3.50 15.59 6.13
N ALA A 325 -3.01 15.02 5.04
CA ALA A 325 -3.53 13.76 4.51
C ALA A 325 -3.41 12.62 5.54
N TRP A 326 -2.27 12.52 6.23
CA TRP A 326 -2.05 11.51 7.25
C TRP A 326 -3.02 11.66 8.44
N VAL A 327 -3.22 12.89 8.95
CA VAL A 327 -4.18 13.15 10.04
C VAL A 327 -5.60 12.76 9.62
N VAL A 328 -6.01 13.09 8.40
CA VAL A 328 -7.34 12.73 7.86
C VAL A 328 -7.50 11.21 7.78
N VAL A 329 -6.56 10.52 7.14
CA VAL A 329 -6.61 9.06 6.95
C VAL A 329 -6.53 8.32 8.28
N ALA A 330 -5.64 8.73 9.19
CA ALA A 330 -5.52 8.15 10.51
C ALA A 330 -6.79 8.39 11.35
N GLY A 331 -7.34 9.60 11.32
CA GLY A 331 -8.58 9.95 12.03
C GLY A 331 -9.78 9.14 11.55
N HIS A 332 -9.94 8.97 10.23
CA HIS A 332 -10.98 8.11 9.67
C HIS A 332 -10.76 6.64 10.03
N SER A 333 -9.51 6.15 9.95
CA SER A 333 -9.17 4.77 10.33
C SER A 333 -9.52 4.47 11.78
N LEU A 334 -9.14 5.35 12.71
CA LEU A 334 -9.43 5.20 14.15
C LEU A 334 -10.94 5.23 14.42
N ARG A 335 -11.68 6.16 13.81
CA ARG A 335 -13.15 6.24 13.93
C ARG A 335 -13.83 4.99 13.39
N HIS A 336 -13.32 4.45 12.28
CA HIS A 336 -13.83 3.22 11.68
C HIS A 336 -13.61 2.03 12.63
N THR A 337 -12.38 1.81 13.10
CA THR A 337 -12.07 0.72 14.04
C THR A 337 -12.83 0.84 15.37
N ALA A 338 -12.97 2.06 15.92
CA ALA A 338 -13.68 2.28 17.18
C ALA A 338 -15.18 1.95 17.11
N LYS A 339 -15.82 2.16 15.94
CA LYS A 339 -17.22 1.79 15.71
C LYS A 339 -17.43 0.28 15.68
N HIS A 340 -16.48 -0.49 15.12
CA HIS A 340 -16.56 -1.95 15.08
C HIS A 340 -16.23 -2.60 16.43
N VAL A 341 -15.27 -2.06 17.19
CA VAL A 341 -14.95 -2.59 18.54
C VAL A 341 -16.10 -2.38 19.53
N ARG A 342 -16.87 -1.28 19.40
CA ARG A 342 -18.04 -1.00 20.26
C ARG A 342 -19.27 -1.89 19.97
N ARG A 343 -19.29 -2.61 18.84
CA ARG A 343 -20.37 -3.54 18.48
C ARG A 343 -20.18 -4.96 19.02
N TRP A 344 -19.08 -5.22 19.75
CA TRP A 344 -18.94 -6.46 20.52
C TRP A 344 -19.36 -6.23 21.97
N PRO A 345 -20.57 -6.64 22.39
CA PRO A 345 -20.81 -6.84 23.79
C PRO A 345 -19.91 -7.99 24.24
N VAL A 346 -19.00 -7.70 25.16
CA VAL A 346 -18.40 -8.71 26.01
C VAL A 346 -19.56 -9.54 26.55
N ALA A 347 -19.65 -10.80 26.14
CA ALA A 347 -20.58 -11.78 26.71
C ALA A 347 -20.18 -11.97 28.18
N GLY A 348 -20.62 -11.03 29.01
CA GLY A 348 -20.37 -10.99 30.44
C GLY A 348 -21.33 -11.94 31.12
N HIS A 349 -20.76 -12.99 31.70
CA HIS A 349 -21.28 -13.71 32.86
C HIS A 349 -22.76 -14.12 32.77
N ALA A 350 -22.99 -15.29 32.17
CA ALA A 350 -24.23 -16.05 32.32
C ALA A 350 -24.56 -16.27 33.80
N ARG A 351 -25.39 -15.39 34.37
CA ARG A 351 -26.17 -15.68 35.57
C ARG A 351 -27.39 -16.48 35.10
N ARG A 352 -27.41 -17.77 35.45
CA ARG A 352 -28.56 -18.65 35.23
C ARG A 352 -29.83 -17.99 35.74
N ARG A 353 -30.71 -17.58 34.83
CA ARG A 353 -32.15 -17.50 35.07
C ARG A 353 -32.80 -18.43 34.05
N SER A 354 -33.54 -19.40 34.58
CA SER A 354 -34.40 -20.31 33.83
C SER A 354 -35.41 -19.51 33.02
N VAL A 355 -35.38 -19.67 31.70
CA VAL A 355 -36.41 -19.21 30.77
C VAL A 355 -36.70 -20.35 29.82
N GLU A 356 -38.00 -20.60 29.59
CA GLU A 356 -38.55 -21.60 28.68
C GLU A 356 -38.00 -21.51 27.25
N PRO A 357 -38.02 -22.62 26.50
CA PRO A 357 -37.48 -22.66 25.15
C PRO A 357 -38.46 -22.01 24.17
N ASP A 358 -38.28 -20.71 23.90
CA ASP A 358 -38.81 -20.11 22.69
C ASP A 358 -37.75 -20.29 21.59
N LEU A 359 -37.94 -21.33 20.78
CA LEU A 359 -37.02 -21.76 19.73
C LEU A 359 -37.12 -20.81 18.53
N ARG A 360 -36.62 -19.58 18.66
CA ARG A 360 -36.22 -18.79 17.49
C ARG A 360 -34.83 -19.25 17.08
N LEU A 361 -34.78 -20.06 16.03
CA LEU A 361 -33.57 -20.25 15.25
C LEU A 361 -33.21 -18.89 14.65
N ASP A 362 -32.28 -18.17 15.27
CA ASP A 362 -31.58 -17.08 14.58
C ASP A 362 -30.76 -17.73 13.47
N VAL A 363 -31.37 -17.87 12.29
CA VAL A 363 -30.69 -18.35 11.08
C VAL A 363 -29.66 -17.28 10.74
N ALA A 364 -28.38 -17.64 10.71
CA ALA A 364 -27.34 -16.71 10.34
C ALA A 364 -27.66 -16.16 8.93
N PRO A 365 -27.61 -14.82 8.75
CA PRO A 365 -27.86 -14.19 7.47
C PRO A 365 -27.12 -14.87 6.31
N VAL A 366 -27.86 -15.18 5.23
CA VAL A 366 -27.32 -15.72 3.98
C VAL A 366 -27.37 -14.62 2.93
N LEU A 367 -26.34 -14.55 2.09
CA LEU A 367 -26.32 -13.73 0.88
C LEU A 367 -26.24 -14.66 -0.32
N SER A 368 -27.24 -14.62 -1.19
CA SER A 368 -27.22 -15.31 -2.47
C SER A 368 -27.56 -14.37 -3.62
N GLY A 369 -27.15 -14.73 -4.84
CA GLY A 369 -27.48 -13.95 -6.03
C GLY A 369 -27.01 -14.60 -7.31
N THR A 370 -27.28 -13.97 -8.44
CA THR A 370 -26.78 -14.39 -9.75
C THR A 370 -25.92 -13.31 -10.39
N VAL A 371 -24.84 -13.73 -11.06
CA VAL A 371 -24.03 -12.86 -11.90
C VAL A 371 -24.46 -13.05 -13.35
N ARG A 372 -24.85 -11.96 -14.01
CA ARG A 372 -25.39 -11.95 -15.37
C ARG A 372 -24.67 -10.95 -16.26
N THR A 373 -24.64 -11.19 -17.56
CA THR A 373 -24.19 -10.19 -18.53
C THR A 373 -25.26 -9.10 -18.69
N ALA A 374 -24.82 -7.84 -18.78
CA ALA A 374 -25.72 -6.71 -18.97
C ALA A 374 -26.20 -6.56 -20.42
N ILE A 375 -25.53 -7.23 -21.37
CA ILE A 375 -25.82 -7.14 -22.81
C ILE A 375 -27.05 -7.99 -23.15
N ASP A 376 -27.09 -9.22 -22.67
CA ASP A 376 -28.08 -10.23 -23.06
C ASP A 376 -28.70 -10.98 -21.86
N GLY A 377 -28.37 -10.59 -20.62
CA GLY A 377 -28.98 -11.14 -19.40
C GLY A 377 -28.59 -12.58 -19.08
N ARG A 378 -27.69 -13.19 -19.87
CA ARG A 378 -27.24 -14.56 -19.67
C ARG A 378 -26.45 -14.71 -18.37
N PRO A 379 -26.59 -15.82 -17.66
CA PRO A 379 -25.77 -16.09 -16.49
C PRO A 379 -24.29 -16.26 -16.87
N ILE A 380 -23.40 -15.79 -16.00
CA ILE A 380 -21.95 -15.93 -16.18
C ILE A 380 -21.46 -17.00 -15.22
N SER A 381 -21.03 -18.13 -15.77
CA SER A 381 -20.41 -19.22 -15.01
C SER A 381 -18.93 -18.94 -14.70
N GLU A 382 -18.43 -19.51 -13.62
CA GLU A 382 -17.05 -19.32 -13.14
C GLU A 382 -16.62 -17.85 -12.90
N ALA A 383 -17.58 -16.93 -12.78
CA ALA A 383 -17.31 -15.58 -12.32
C ALA A 383 -16.89 -15.64 -10.85
N ARG A 384 -15.76 -15.02 -10.52
CA ARG A 384 -15.29 -14.94 -9.13
C ARG A 384 -16.07 -13.86 -8.41
N VAL A 385 -16.72 -14.22 -7.31
CA VAL A 385 -17.41 -13.29 -6.42
C VAL A 385 -16.63 -13.22 -5.10
N THR A 386 -16.19 -12.02 -4.74
CA THR A 386 -15.48 -11.72 -3.50
C THR A 386 -16.35 -10.86 -2.59
N LEU A 387 -16.57 -11.31 -1.36
CA LEU A 387 -17.28 -10.56 -0.33
C LEU A 387 -16.26 -9.86 0.58
N LEU A 388 -16.34 -8.55 0.68
CA LEU A 388 -15.53 -7.72 1.57
C LEU A 388 -16.37 -7.20 2.73
N ASP A 389 -15.81 -7.20 3.92
CA ASP A 389 -16.43 -6.60 5.11
C ASP A 389 -16.36 -5.05 5.05
N PRO A 390 -16.97 -4.32 6.00
CA PRO A 390 -16.88 -2.86 6.04
C PRO A 390 -15.43 -2.34 6.14
N VAL A 391 -14.53 -3.16 6.68
CA VAL A 391 -13.10 -2.89 6.91
C VAL A 391 -12.28 -3.19 5.65
N GLY A 392 -12.89 -3.71 4.58
CA GLY A 392 -12.25 -4.08 3.32
C GLY A 392 -11.47 -5.40 3.38
N ASP A 393 -11.59 -6.16 4.47
CA ASP A 393 -11.03 -7.49 4.60
C ASP A 393 -11.94 -8.50 3.86
N VAL A 394 -11.33 -9.52 3.25
CA VAL A 394 -12.08 -10.57 2.54
C VAL A 394 -12.78 -11.46 3.55
N VAL A 395 -14.11 -11.52 3.46
CA VAL A 395 -14.99 -12.39 4.26
C VAL A 395 -15.08 -13.77 3.62
N GLY A 396 -15.18 -13.81 2.30
CA GLY A 396 -15.29 -15.04 1.52
C GLY A 396 -15.10 -14.80 0.03
N ILE A 397 -14.73 -15.87 -0.68
CA ILE A 397 -14.65 -15.88 -2.14
C ILE A 397 -15.36 -17.15 -2.62
N THR A 398 -16.23 -17.01 -3.62
CA THR A 398 -16.85 -18.13 -4.31
C THR A 398 -16.77 -17.93 -5.83
N LEU A 399 -16.95 -19.02 -6.58
CA LEU A 399 -17.18 -18.97 -8.02
C LEU A 399 -18.68 -19.12 -8.27
N THR A 400 -19.19 -18.51 -9.33
CA THR A 400 -20.56 -18.76 -9.77
C THR A 400 -20.69 -20.14 -10.41
N ALA A 401 -21.83 -20.80 -10.20
CA ALA A 401 -22.18 -22.06 -10.85
C ALA A 401 -22.52 -21.86 -12.34
N GLU A 402 -22.84 -22.94 -13.07
CA GLU A 402 -23.18 -22.88 -14.51
C GLU A 402 -24.35 -21.94 -14.81
N ASP A 403 -25.29 -21.81 -13.87
CA ASP A 403 -26.44 -20.91 -13.93
C ASP A 403 -26.16 -19.49 -13.40
N GLY A 404 -24.89 -19.17 -13.13
CA GLY A 404 -24.45 -17.87 -12.65
C GLY A 404 -24.71 -17.63 -11.16
N SER A 405 -25.24 -18.61 -10.41
CA SER A 405 -25.58 -18.45 -9.01
C SER A 405 -24.36 -18.49 -8.08
N TYR A 406 -24.43 -17.73 -6.99
CA TYR A 406 -23.45 -17.73 -5.90
C TYR A 406 -24.13 -17.59 -4.54
N ALA A 407 -23.48 -18.05 -3.48
CA ALA A 407 -23.95 -17.88 -2.11
C ALA A 407 -22.81 -17.75 -1.09
N PHE A 408 -23.07 -16.99 -0.03
CA PHE A 408 -22.27 -16.88 1.19
C PHE A 408 -23.18 -17.14 2.39
N THR A 409 -22.86 -18.16 3.18
CA THR A 409 -23.60 -18.52 4.40
C THR A 409 -22.85 -18.06 5.65
N ASP A 410 -23.52 -18.11 6.80
CA ASP A 410 -22.95 -17.77 8.11
C ASP A 410 -22.41 -16.33 8.21
N LEU A 411 -23.13 -15.37 7.63
CA LEU A 411 -22.78 -13.96 7.68
C LEU A 411 -23.33 -13.29 8.94
N GLU A 412 -22.72 -12.18 9.33
CA GLU A 412 -23.26 -11.30 10.38
C GLU A 412 -24.08 -10.18 9.72
N ALA A 413 -25.04 -9.59 10.44
CA ALA A 413 -25.77 -8.42 9.93
C ALA A 413 -24.87 -7.18 9.94
N ASP A 414 -24.23 -6.87 8.81
CA ASP A 414 -23.41 -5.66 8.61
C ASP A 414 -23.38 -5.20 7.13
N ARG A 415 -22.62 -4.15 6.85
CA ARG A 415 -22.42 -3.63 5.49
C ARG A 415 -21.29 -4.35 4.77
N TYR A 416 -21.58 -4.95 3.62
CA TYR A 416 -20.60 -5.65 2.81
C TYR A 416 -20.38 -4.96 1.45
N THR A 417 -19.27 -5.28 0.80
CA THR A 417 -19.05 -4.96 -0.62
C THR A 417 -18.87 -6.26 -1.39
N VAL A 418 -19.70 -6.48 -2.41
CA VAL A 418 -19.58 -7.63 -3.30
C VAL A 418 -18.83 -7.19 -4.55
N VAL A 419 -17.78 -7.93 -4.91
CA VAL A 419 -16.98 -7.69 -6.11
C VAL A 419 -17.06 -8.93 -7.00
N ALA A 420 -17.58 -8.79 -8.21
CA ALA A 420 -17.57 -9.85 -9.20
C ALA A 420 -16.49 -9.60 -10.27
N ALA A 421 -15.72 -10.63 -10.61
CA ALA A 421 -14.63 -10.61 -11.57
C ALA A 421 -14.79 -11.75 -12.59
N GLY A 422 -14.73 -11.39 -13.88
CA GLY A 422 -15.00 -12.24 -15.06
C GLY A 422 -15.19 -11.38 -16.32
N TYR A 423 -15.56 -10.12 -16.09
CA TYR A 423 -15.64 -8.95 -16.97
C TYR A 423 -15.01 -7.76 -16.17
N PRO A 424 -14.93 -6.52 -16.69
CA PRO A 424 -14.51 -5.35 -15.90
C PRO A 424 -15.08 -5.39 -14.47
N ALA A 425 -14.20 -5.30 -13.46
CA ALA A 425 -14.59 -5.57 -12.08
C ALA A 425 -15.64 -4.57 -11.59
N ARG A 426 -16.83 -5.07 -11.24
CA ARG A 426 -17.92 -4.25 -10.68
C ARG A 426 -18.04 -4.51 -9.19
N ALA A 427 -18.01 -3.42 -8.40
CA ALA A 427 -18.21 -3.46 -6.96
C ALA A 427 -19.50 -2.72 -6.59
N ALA A 428 -20.35 -3.36 -5.79
CA ALA A 428 -21.59 -2.75 -5.30
C ALA A 428 -21.69 -2.90 -3.77
N PRO A 429 -21.98 -1.82 -3.02
CA PRO A 429 -22.19 -1.89 -1.59
C PRO A 429 -23.57 -2.47 -1.27
N LEU A 430 -23.66 -3.23 -0.18
CA LEU A 430 -24.89 -3.86 0.31
C LEU A 430 -24.95 -3.79 1.84
N THR A 431 -26.15 -3.70 2.41
CA THR A 431 -26.37 -3.82 3.86
C THR A 431 -27.21 -5.06 4.13
N LEU A 432 -26.68 -5.99 4.93
CA LEU A 432 -27.35 -7.23 5.32
C LEU A 432 -27.99 -7.04 6.69
N ASP A 433 -29.28 -7.35 6.84
CA ASP A 433 -29.98 -7.33 8.13
C ASP A 433 -30.04 -8.73 8.78
N ALA A 434 -30.61 -8.83 9.98
CA ALA A 434 -30.69 -10.09 10.73
C ALA A 434 -31.57 -11.16 10.06
N THR A 435 -32.35 -10.78 9.04
CA THR A 435 -33.19 -11.70 8.27
C THR A 435 -32.48 -12.28 7.04
N GLY A 436 -31.28 -11.79 6.70
CA GLY A 436 -30.55 -12.20 5.49
C GLY A 436 -31.08 -11.51 4.24
N GLN A 437 -30.39 -11.71 3.11
CA GLN A 437 -30.85 -11.22 1.81
C GLN A 437 -30.87 -12.34 0.79
N ASP A 438 -32.08 -12.71 0.37
CA ASP A 438 -32.31 -13.86 -0.52
C ASP A 438 -31.72 -13.66 -1.93
N ALA A 439 -31.64 -12.41 -2.43
CA ALA A 439 -31.14 -12.12 -3.76
C ALA A 439 -30.42 -10.77 -3.87
N PHE A 440 -29.16 -10.78 -4.30
CA PHE A 440 -28.40 -9.61 -4.75
C PHE A 440 -27.71 -9.90 -6.09
N ASP A 441 -28.35 -9.50 -7.18
CA ASP A 441 -27.84 -9.75 -8.52
C ASP A 441 -26.79 -8.72 -8.96
N LEU A 442 -25.78 -9.20 -9.67
CA LEU A 442 -24.74 -8.36 -10.27
C LEU A 442 -24.78 -8.50 -11.78
N THR A 443 -24.93 -7.37 -12.48
CA THR A 443 -24.77 -7.33 -13.94
C THR A 443 -23.36 -6.89 -14.31
N LEU A 444 -22.74 -7.59 -15.25
CA LEU A 444 -21.41 -7.30 -15.78
C LEU A 444 -21.49 -7.01 -17.28
N ALA A 445 -20.80 -6.00 -17.78
CA ALA A 445 -20.80 -5.64 -19.20
C ALA A 445 -19.36 -5.54 -19.72
N HIS A 446 -19.16 -5.79 -21.02
CA HIS A 446 -18.14 -5.06 -21.79
C HIS A 446 -18.80 -3.75 -22.22
N ASP A 447 -18.12 -2.62 -22.11
CA ASP A 447 -18.58 -1.41 -22.80
C ASP A 447 -18.52 -1.68 -24.31
N GLU A 448 -19.61 -1.39 -25.03
CA GLU A 448 -19.60 -1.40 -26.48
C GLU A 448 -18.71 -0.25 -26.98
N GLY A 449 -17.48 -0.58 -27.39
CA GLY A 449 -16.66 0.22 -28.31
C GLY A 449 -15.82 1.32 -27.68
#